data_AF-A0A7K6VGV8-F1
#
_entry.id   AF-A0A7K6VGV8-F1
#
_cell.length_a   1.000
_cell.length_b   1.000
_cell.length_c   1.000
_cell.angle_alpha   90.00
_cell.angle_beta   90.00
_cell.angle_gamma   90.00
#
_symmetry.space_group_name_H-M   'P 1'
#
loop_
_entity.id
_entity.type
_entity.pdbx_description
1 polymer ?
#
loop_
_entity_poly.entity_id
_entity_poly.type
_entity_poly.pdbx_seq_one_letter_code
_entity_poly.pdbx_strand_id
1 'polypeptide(L)'
;RIMKFHVAKRKFKETLRPYDVKDVIEQYSAGHLDMLCRIKSLQSRVDQILGKGQITADKRSREKNPAEHETTDDVSMLGRVVKVEKQVQSIESKLDCLLDIYQQVLRKGSASALTLASFQMPAFECEQTSDYQSPSDSKDLSNSAQLSGCVSRSASANLP
;
A
#
# COMPACT_ATOMS: atom_id res chain seq x y z
N ARG A 1 -13.24 -14.92 46.87
CA ARG A 1 -14.16 -15.98 46.35
C ARG A 1 -15.63 -15.67 46.67
N ILE A 2 -15.95 -15.28 47.92
CA ILE A 2 -17.31 -14.97 48.39
C ILE A 2 -18.00 -13.83 47.61
N MET A 3 -17.27 -12.75 47.27
CA MET A 3 -17.83 -11.65 46.48
C MET A 3 -18.28 -12.08 45.07
N LYS A 4 -17.47 -12.91 44.38
CA LYS A 4 -17.84 -13.49 43.08
C LYS A 4 -19.08 -14.39 43.20
N PHE A 5 -19.23 -15.14 44.30
CA PHE A 5 -20.43 -15.93 44.59
C PHE A 5 -21.67 -15.05 44.74
N HIS A 6 -21.60 -13.94 45.49
CA HIS A 6 -22.75 -13.02 45.62
C HIS A 6 -23.12 -12.31 44.31
N VAL A 7 -22.12 -11.92 43.49
CA VAL A 7 -22.38 -11.34 42.16
C VAL A 7 -23.04 -12.36 41.23
N ALA A 8 -22.54 -13.61 41.21
CA ALA A 8 -23.12 -14.69 40.42
C ALA A 8 -24.55 -15.02 40.89
N LYS A 9 -24.78 -15.10 42.21
CA LYS A 9 -26.11 -15.29 42.80
C LYS A 9 -27.08 -14.18 42.38
N ARG A 10 -26.62 -12.93 42.30
CA ARG A 10 -27.44 -11.80 41.82
C ARG A 10 -27.74 -11.92 40.32
N LYS A 11 -26.74 -12.18 39.49
CA LYS A 11 -26.92 -12.37 38.04
C LYS A 11 -27.89 -13.52 37.73
N PHE A 12 -27.80 -14.63 38.46
CA PHE A 12 -28.72 -15.77 38.31
C PHE A 12 -30.17 -15.40 38.65
N LYS A 13 -30.39 -14.61 39.72
CA LYS A 13 -31.75 -14.11 40.04
C LYS A 13 -32.28 -13.14 38.98
N GLU A 14 -31.40 -12.36 38.36
CA GLU A 14 -31.76 -11.41 37.29
C GLU A 14 -32.22 -12.16 36.03
N THR A 15 -31.51 -13.21 35.62
CA THR A 15 -31.82 -13.99 34.41
C THR A 15 -33.15 -14.75 34.47
N LEU A 16 -33.75 -14.89 35.66
CA LEU A 16 -35.06 -15.52 35.83
C LEU A 16 -36.22 -14.51 35.76
N ARG A 17 -35.94 -13.21 35.73
CA ARG A 17 -36.98 -12.20 35.54
C ARG A 17 -37.51 -12.29 34.10
N PRO A 18 -38.83 -12.19 33.88
CA PRO A 18 -39.36 -12.11 32.53
C PRO A 18 -38.88 -10.82 31.86
N TYR A 19 -38.56 -10.92 30.57
CA TYR A 19 -38.20 -9.75 29.77
C TYR A 19 -39.39 -8.81 29.64
N ASP A 20 -39.14 -7.52 29.84
CA ASP A 20 -40.14 -6.48 29.58
C ASP A 20 -39.89 -5.78 28.23
N VAL A 21 -40.79 -4.86 27.87
CA VAL A 21 -40.69 -4.10 26.61
C VAL A 21 -39.39 -3.28 26.55
N LYS A 22 -38.90 -2.80 27.69
CA LYS A 22 -37.67 -2.02 27.77
C LYS A 22 -36.47 -2.89 27.43
N ASP A 23 -36.42 -4.14 27.89
CA ASP A 23 -35.32 -5.07 27.57
C ASP A 23 -35.21 -5.30 26.06
N VAL A 24 -36.36 -5.49 25.38
CA VAL A 24 -36.40 -5.67 23.92
C VAL A 24 -35.89 -4.43 23.20
N ILE A 25 -36.32 -3.23 23.66
CA ILE A 25 -35.87 -1.96 23.09
C ILE A 25 -34.37 -1.76 23.31
N GLU A 26 -33.86 -2.06 24.52
CA GLU A 26 -32.46 -1.86 24.87
C GLU A 26 -31.56 -2.82 24.09
N GLN A 27 -31.95 -4.09 23.97
CA GLN A 27 -31.24 -5.07 23.14
C GLN A 27 -31.20 -4.64 21.68
N TYR A 28 -32.35 -4.24 21.11
CA TYR A 28 -32.41 -3.76 19.74
C TYR A 28 -31.54 -2.51 19.55
N SER A 29 -31.62 -1.56 20.47
CA SER A 29 -30.85 -0.31 20.42
C SER A 29 -29.34 -0.57 20.42
N ALA A 30 -28.87 -1.45 21.31
CA ALA A 30 -27.46 -1.84 21.37
C ALA A 30 -27.00 -2.57 20.10
N GLY A 31 -27.81 -3.53 19.60
CA GLY A 31 -27.50 -4.27 18.38
C GLY A 31 -27.51 -3.39 17.13
N HIS A 32 -28.44 -2.45 17.04
CA HIS A 32 -28.53 -1.50 15.93
C HIS A 32 -27.34 -0.55 15.92
N LEU A 33 -26.91 -0.06 17.09
CA LEU A 33 -25.71 0.77 17.19
C LEU A 33 -24.45 0.02 16.76
N ASP A 34 -24.27 -1.24 17.17
CA ASP A 34 -23.14 -2.08 16.73
C ASP A 34 -23.16 -2.27 15.20
N MET A 35 -24.33 -2.58 14.63
CA MET A 35 -24.50 -2.71 13.19
C MET A 35 -24.11 -1.43 12.46
N LEU A 36 -24.62 -0.27 12.89
CA LEU A 36 -24.28 1.03 12.32
C LEU A 36 -22.79 1.34 12.42
N CYS A 37 -22.15 1.02 13.55
CA CYS A 37 -20.72 1.21 13.74
C CYS A 37 -19.91 0.38 12.73
N ARG A 38 -20.29 -0.89 12.53
CA ARG A 38 -19.66 -1.78 11.55
C ARG A 38 -19.84 -1.29 10.12
N ILE A 39 -21.05 -0.87 9.75
CA ILE A 39 -21.34 -0.28 8.43
C ILE A 39 -20.47 0.97 8.21
N LYS A 40 -20.41 1.87 9.19
CA LYS A 40 -19.61 3.10 9.10
C LYS A 40 -18.11 2.82 8.96
N SER A 41 -17.60 1.83 9.67
CA SER A 41 -16.19 1.39 9.54
C SER A 41 -15.91 0.85 8.14
N LEU A 42 -16.81 0.03 7.58
CA LEU A 42 -16.68 -0.48 6.22
C LEU A 42 -16.73 0.66 5.18
N GLN A 43 -17.69 1.58 5.31
CA GLN A 43 -17.79 2.76 4.44
C GLN A 43 -16.49 3.57 4.45
N SER A 44 -15.96 3.87 5.64
CA SER A 44 -14.69 4.61 5.78
C SER A 44 -13.51 3.91 5.08
N ARG A 45 -13.43 2.59 5.16
CA ARG A 45 -12.37 1.82 4.48
C ARG A 45 -12.55 1.83 2.96
N VAL A 46 -13.78 1.72 2.47
CA VAL A 46 -14.09 1.81 1.05
C VAL A 46 -13.74 3.20 0.51
N ASP A 47 -14.10 4.26 1.23
CA ASP A 47 -13.81 5.63 0.85
C ASP A 47 -12.29 5.90 0.78
N GLN A 48 -11.53 5.33 1.71
CA GLN A 48 -10.07 5.39 1.72
C GLN A 48 -9.47 4.64 0.52
N ILE A 49 -9.93 3.41 0.23
CA ILE A 49 -9.47 2.63 -0.92
C ILE A 49 -9.78 3.34 -2.23
N LEU A 50 -10.93 4.01 -2.35
CA LEU A 50 -11.31 4.73 -3.56
C LEU A 50 -10.66 6.12 -3.70
N GLY A 51 -10.04 6.65 -2.65
CA GLY A 51 -9.48 8.01 -2.66
C GLY A 51 -10.52 9.12 -2.55
N LYS A 52 -11.77 8.79 -2.21
CA LYS A 52 -12.86 9.77 -2.01
C LYS A 52 -12.95 10.25 -0.55
N GLY A 53 -12.21 9.63 0.36
CA GLY A 53 -12.35 9.78 1.81
C GLY A 53 -11.58 10.94 2.47
N GLN A 54 -10.76 11.70 1.75
CA GLN A 54 -9.96 12.77 2.40
C GLN A 54 -10.77 14.06 2.73
N ILE A 55 -12.06 14.12 2.39
CA ILE A 55 -12.86 15.34 2.56
C ILE A 55 -13.65 15.48 3.87
N THR A 56 -13.81 14.45 4.73
CA THR A 56 -14.78 14.58 5.86
C THR A 56 -14.45 13.88 7.18
N ALA A 57 -13.18 13.83 7.61
CA ALA A 57 -12.87 13.39 8.98
C ALA A 57 -12.09 14.40 9.83
N ASP A 58 -11.20 15.22 9.26
CA ASP A 58 -10.35 16.11 10.08
C ASP A 58 -10.18 17.51 9.49
N LYS A 59 -11.28 18.27 9.44
CA LYS A 59 -11.16 19.72 9.70
C LYS A 59 -10.82 19.87 11.18
N ARG A 60 -9.54 19.70 11.56
CA ARG A 60 -8.90 20.28 12.77
C ARG A 60 -7.41 19.90 12.87
N SER A 61 -6.66 19.96 11.78
CA SER A 61 -5.25 20.36 11.88
C SER A 61 -4.78 20.97 10.57
N ARG A 62 -4.63 22.28 10.61
CA ARG A 62 -3.89 23.06 9.62
C ARG A 62 -2.42 22.86 9.95
N GLU A 63 -1.70 22.10 9.15
CA GLU A 63 -0.41 22.58 8.64
C GLU A 63 0.05 21.83 7.39
N LYS A 64 0.49 22.64 6.45
CA LYS A 64 0.99 22.30 5.12
C LYS A 64 2.08 21.22 5.19
N ASN A 65 1.84 20.05 4.61
CA ASN A 65 2.90 19.16 4.15
C ASN A 65 2.43 18.46 2.85
N PRO A 66 2.96 18.83 1.67
CA PRO A 66 2.62 18.17 0.41
C PRO A 66 3.15 16.73 0.31
N ALA A 67 4.09 16.32 1.19
CA ALA A 67 4.72 15.00 1.17
C ALA A 67 3.81 13.85 1.66
N GLU A 68 2.81 14.13 2.50
CA GLU A 68 1.88 13.09 3.02
C GLU A 68 0.69 12.85 2.07
N HIS A 69 0.44 13.79 1.14
CA HIS A 69 -0.63 13.66 0.16
C HIS A 69 -0.28 12.61 -0.90
N GLU A 70 1.00 12.51 -1.27
CA GLU A 70 1.45 11.55 -2.27
C GLU A 70 1.38 10.10 -1.76
N THR A 71 1.78 9.86 -0.51
CA THR A 71 1.74 8.51 0.09
C THR A 71 0.31 8.01 0.33
N THR A 72 -0.64 8.91 0.59
CA THR A 72 -2.06 8.55 0.76
C THR A 72 -2.74 8.30 -0.59
N ASP A 73 -2.37 9.04 -1.62
CA ASP A 73 -2.82 8.79 -3.00
C ASP A 73 -2.27 7.47 -3.55
N ASP A 74 -1.02 7.11 -3.24
CA ASP A 74 -0.40 5.85 -3.64
C ASP A 74 -1.07 4.61 -3.02
N VAL A 75 -1.70 4.74 -1.85
CA VAL A 75 -2.49 3.66 -1.23
C VAL A 75 -3.87 3.53 -1.88
N SER A 76 -4.43 4.65 -2.34
CA SER A 76 -5.73 4.70 -3.00
C SER A 76 -5.68 4.07 -4.40
N MET A 77 -6.79 3.45 -4.81
CA MET A 77 -7.00 3.01 -6.19
C MET A 77 -6.95 4.20 -7.15
N LEU A 78 -7.52 5.36 -6.78
CA LEU A 78 -7.54 6.53 -7.65
C LEU A 78 -6.14 7.08 -7.91
N GLY A 79 -5.32 7.26 -6.87
CA GLY A 79 -3.96 7.77 -7.05
C GLY A 79 -3.09 6.78 -7.83
N ARG A 80 -3.23 5.47 -7.56
CA ARG A 80 -2.58 4.43 -8.39
C ARG A 80 -3.00 4.47 -9.86
N VAL A 81 -4.29 4.68 -10.15
CA VAL A 81 -4.77 4.85 -11.54
C VAL A 81 -4.14 6.09 -12.19
N VAL A 82 -4.13 7.23 -11.49
CA VAL A 82 -3.52 8.48 -11.99
C VAL A 82 -2.01 8.29 -12.27
N LYS A 83 -1.30 7.52 -11.45
CA LYS A 83 0.11 7.19 -11.67
C LYS A 83 0.32 6.39 -12.95
N VAL A 84 -0.53 5.39 -13.19
CA VAL A 84 -0.51 4.61 -14.44
C VAL A 84 -0.82 5.51 -15.64
N GLU A 85 -1.82 6.39 -15.54
CA GLU A 85 -2.15 7.36 -16.60
C GLU A 85 -0.95 8.26 -16.95
N LYS A 86 -0.26 8.82 -15.94
CA LYS A 86 0.96 9.62 -16.15
C LYS A 86 2.08 8.81 -16.79
N GLN A 87 2.27 7.55 -16.38
CA GLN A 87 3.28 6.67 -16.97
C GLN A 87 2.99 6.39 -18.45
N VAL A 88 1.72 6.11 -18.78
CA VAL A 88 1.28 5.91 -20.17
C VAL A 88 1.54 7.17 -21.00
N GLN A 89 1.16 8.36 -20.52
CA GLN A 89 1.43 9.62 -21.21
C GLN A 89 2.94 9.90 -21.39
N SER A 90 3.76 9.51 -20.42
CA SER A 90 5.23 9.60 -20.56
C SER A 90 5.75 8.69 -21.67
N ILE A 91 5.22 7.47 -21.77
CA ILE A 91 5.56 6.53 -22.84
C ILE A 91 5.14 7.11 -24.20
N GLU A 92 3.93 7.64 -24.32
CA GLU A 92 3.44 8.29 -25.55
C GLU A 92 4.38 9.43 -25.97
N SER A 93 4.71 10.33 -25.05
CA SER A 93 5.62 11.46 -25.32
C SER A 93 7.03 11.00 -25.74
N LYS A 94 7.54 9.91 -25.14
CA LYS A 94 8.83 9.32 -25.51
C LYS A 94 8.79 8.71 -26.91
N LEU A 95 7.69 8.06 -27.29
CA LEU A 95 7.52 7.48 -28.63
C LEU A 95 7.42 8.59 -29.68
N ASP A 96 6.67 9.66 -29.42
CA ASP A 96 6.58 10.82 -30.32
C ASP A 96 7.96 11.45 -30.57
N CYS A 97 8.75 11.62 -29.50
CA CYS A 97 10.12 12.13 -29.61
C CYS A 97 11.01 11.22 -30.48
N LEU A 98 10.93 9.90 -30.31
CA LEU A 98 11.68 8.94 -31.13
C LEU A 98 11.25 8.98 -32.60
N LEU A 99 9.95 9.11 -32.87
CA LEU A 99 9.42 9.25 -34.23
C LEU A 99 9.91 10.54 -34.88
N ASP A 100 9.92 11.66 -34.16
CA ASP A 100 10.43 12.93 -34.66
C ASP A 100 11.92 12.85 -35.03
N ILE A 101 12.73 12.18 -34.21
CA ILE A 101 14.15 11.94 -34.50
C ILE A 101 14.30 11.08 -35.76
N TYR A 102 13.53 9.98 -35.85
CA TYR A 102 13.56 9.08 -37.01
C TYR A 102 13.19 9.80 -38.31
N GLN A 103 12.15 10.63 -38.29
CA GLN A 103 11.74 11.44 -39.44
C GLN A 103 12.81 12.46 -39.83
N GLN A 104 13.46 13.11 -38.86
CA GLN A 104 14.54 14.06 -39.13
C GLN A 104 15.76 13.38 -39.80
N VAL A 105 16.13 12.18 -39.36
CA VAL A 105 17.22 11.38 -39.93
C VAL A 105 16.92 11.00 -41.40
N LEU A 106 15.69 10.53 -41.67
CA LEU A 106 15.24 10.18 -43.02
C LEU A 106 15.25 11.38 -43.98
N ARG A 107 14.92 12.58 -43.49
CA ARG A 107 14.73 13.76 -44.33
C ARG A 107 16.00 14.57 -44.57
N LYS A 108 16.98 14.56 -43.64
CA LYS A 108 18.20 15.39 -43.68
C LYS A 108 19.52 14.63 -43.89
N GLY A 109 19.51 13.30 -43.92
CA GLY A 109 20.73 12.50 -44.05
C GLY A 109 21.45 12.28 -42.70
N SER A 110 22.01 11.09 -42.56
CA SER A 110 22.21 10.36 -41.30
C SER A 110 23.15 10.95 -40.24
N ALA A 111 24.01 11.93 -40.56
CA ALA A 111 25.12 12.28 -39.67
C ALA A 111 24.83 13.45 -38.70
N SER A 112 24.02 14.43 -39.09
CA SER A 112 23.82 15.66 -38.28
C SER A 112 22.63 15.58 -37.33
N ALA A 113 21.63 14.74 -37.63
CA ALA A 113 20.40 14.62 -36.84
C ALA A 113 20.59 13.79 -35.54
N LEU A 114 21.40 12.73 -35.58
CA LEU A 114 21.68 11.87 -34.41
C LEU A 114 22.45 12.62 -33.32
N THR A 115 23.38 13.50 -33.72
CA THR A 115 24.17 14.32 -32.79
C THR A 115 23.29 15.36 -32.08
N LEU A 116 22.36 16.01 -32.79
CA LEU A 116 21.42 16.97 -32.20
C LEU A 116 20.36 16.31 -31.29
N ALA A 117 19.84 15.15 -31.68
CA ALA A 117 18.89 14.39 -30.87
C ALA A 117 19.49 13.99 -29.51
N SER A 118 20.78 13.64 -29.48
CA SER A 118 21.50 13.28 -28.25
C SER A 118 21.61 14.44 -27.25
N PHE A 119 21.59 15.70 -27.70
CA PHE A 119 21.60 16.89 -26.85
C PHE A 119 20.20 17.37 -26.46
N GLN A 120 19.15 16.92 -27.14
CA GLN A 120 17.78 17.43 -26.99
C GLN A 120 16.81 16.47 -26.30
N MET A 121 17.29 15.28 -25.93
CA MET A 121 16.52 14.39 -25.06
C MET A 121 16.30 15.07 -23.70
N PRO A 122 15.04 15.26 -23.26
CA PRO A 122 14.78 15.67 -21.89
C PRO A 122 15.45 14.65 -20.96
N ALA A 123 16.21 15.12 -19.97
CA ALA A 123 16.65 14.27 -18.88
C ALA A 123 15.40 13.78 -18.14
N PHE A 124 14.86 12.65 -18.56
CA PHE A 124 13.82 11.98 -17.81
C PHE A 124 14.45 11.55 -16.49
N GLU A 125 14.08 12.22 -15.40
CA GLU A 125 14.36 11.73 -14.06
C GLU A 125 13.70 10.36 -13.93
N CYS A 126 14.52 9.32 -14.04
CA CYS A 126 14.14 7.96 -13.70
C CYS A 126 14.04 7.95 -12.17
N GLU A 127 12.89 8.35 -11.64
CA GLU A 127 12.54 8.08 -10.24
C GLU A 127 12.60 6.57 -10.03
N GLN A 128 13.62 6.17 -9.28
CA GLN A 128 14.00 4.80 -9.04
C GLN A 128 13.01 4.17 -8.05
N THR A 129 11.85 3.71 -8.54
CA THR A 129 10.85 3.03 -7.71
C THR A 129 11.16 1.55 -7.48
N SER A 130 12.42 1.13 -7.60
CA SER A 130 12.81 -0.27 -7.55
C SER A 130 13.42 -0.60 -6.19
N ASP A 131 12.60 -1.15 -5.28
CA ASP A 131 13.06 -1.87 -4.07
C ASP A 131 13.80 -3.18 -4.38
N TYR A 132 14.26 -3.37 -5.63
CA TYR A 132 14.98 -4.57 -6.06
C TYR A 132 16.49 -4.37 -5.91
N GLN A 133 17.03 -4.71 -4.73
CA GLN A 133 18.47 -4.92 -4.53
C GLN A 133 18.84 -6.30 -5.05
N SER A 134 19.45 -6.34 -6.24
CA SER A 134 20.08 -7.56 -6.76
C SER A 134 21.41 -7.78 -6.03
N PRO A 135 21.66 -8.95 -5.40
CA PRO A 135 22.98 -9.25 -4.87
C PRO A 135 23.94 -9.41 -6.06
N SER A 136 24.87 -8.48 -6.21
CA SER A 136 25.99 -8.64 -7.13
C SER A 136 26.96 -9.66 -6.55
N ASP A 137 27.16 -10.77 -7.26
CA ASP A 137 28.27 -11.71 -7.08
C ASP A 137 29.60 -10.95 -7.15
N SER A 138 30.18 -10.64 -5.98
CA SER A 138 31.55 -10.16 -5.84
C SER A 138 32.40 -11.29 -5.29
N LYS A 139 33.14 -11.90 -6.21
CA LYS A 139 34.09 -12.97 -6.02
C LYS A 139 35.39 -12.39 -5.48
N ASP A 140 35.56 -12.36 -4.15
CA ASP A 140 36.85 -12.07 -3.53
C ASP A 140 37.47 -13.32 -2.90
N LEU A 141 38.56 -13.77 -3.51
CA LEU A 141 39.50 -14.71 -2.95
C LEU A 141 40.47 -13.95 -2.05
N SER A 142 40.50 -14.22 -0.74
CA SER A 142 41.75 -14.29 0.05
C SER A 142 41.56 -14.84 1.48
N ASN A 143 42.18 -15.99 1.67
CA ASN A 143 42.73 -16.67 2.85
C ASN A 143 42.63 -16.08 4.27
N SER A 144 42.45 -17.06 5.17
CA SER A 144 43.06 -17.22 6.51
C SER A 144 42.29 -16.67 7.71
N ALA A 145 41.61 -17.57 8.45
CA ALA A 145 42.09 -18.04 9.75
C ALA A 145 41.04 -18.95 10.42
N GLN A 146 41.54 -20.12 10.83
CA GLN A 146 41.05 -21.04 11.87
C GLN A 146 39.94 -20.51 12.77
N LEU A 147 38.85 -21.28 13.01
CA LEU A 147 38.51 -21.85 14.32
C LEU A 147 37.15 -22.59 14.33
N SER A 148 37.24 -23.91 14.54
CA SER A 148 36.34 -24.80 15.29
C SER A 148 34.80 -24.75 15.14
N GLY A 149 34.22 -25.89 14.75
CA GLY A 149 33.15 -26.51 15.55
C GLY A 149 31.90 -27.03 14.82
N CYS A 150 31.73 -28.37 14.84
CA CYS A 150 30.45 -29.10 14.79
C CYS A 150 29.68 -29.11 13.45
N VAL A 151 29.93 -30.06 12.53
CA VAL A 151 29.30 -31.41 12.43
C VAL A 151 27.83 -31.49 12.88
N SER A 152 26.89 -31.53 11.94
CA SER A 152 25.96 -32.67 11.80
C SER A 152 25.21 -32.63 10.46
N ARG A 153 25.36 -33.74 9.74
CA ARG A 153 24.65 -34.14 8.54
C ARG A 153 23.17 -34.39 8.85
N SER A 154 22.26 -34.11 7.91
CA SER A 154 21.11 -34.98 7.60
C SER A 154 20.51 -34.59 6.25
N ALA A 155 20.34 -35.60 5.39
CA ALA A 155 19.89 -35.49 4.00
C ALA A 155 18.38 -35.77 3.86
N SER A 156 17.82 -35.26 2.76
CA SER A 156 16.48 -35.45 2.16
C SER A 156 15.82 -36.82 2.30
N ALA A 157 14.48 -36.85 2.32
CA ALA A 157 13.67 -37.43 1.22
C ALA A 157 12.14 -37.21 1.39
N ASN A 158 11.54 -36.63 0.35
CA ASN A 158 10.23 -36.84 -0.30
C ASN A 158 8.93 -37.17 0.47
N LEU A 159 7.89 -36.43 0.06
CA LEU A 159 6.44 -36.68 0.20
C LEU A 159 5.99 -37.96 -0.56
N PRO A 160 4.81 -38.49 -0.21
CA PRO A 160 3.59 -38.18 -0.97
C PRO A 160 2.56 -37.34 -0.21
#